data_AF-A0A8S3JZH3-F1
#
_entry.id   AF-A0A8S3JZH3-F1
#
_cell.length_a   1.000
_cell.length_b   1.000
_cell.length_c   1.000
_cell.angle_alpha   90.00
_cell.angle_beta   90.00
_cell.angle_gamma   90.00
#
_symmetry.space_group_name_H-M   'P 1'
#
loop_
_entity.id
_entity.type
_entity.pdbx_description
1 polymer ?
#
loop_
_entity_poly.entity_id
_entity_poly.type
_entity_poly.pdbx_seq_one_letter_code
_entity_poly.pdbx_strand_id
1 'polypeptide(L)' 'LPGRTGYPGVPGSSGDVGEDGLPGLPGTSDFQGFQGYGPPGPQGYQGRSGSPGVPGYPGIPGLKGDGGE' A
#
# COMPACT_ATOMS: atom_id res chain seq x y z
N LEU A 1 -20.70 8.14 -41.34
CA LEU A 1 -19.22 8.16 -41.10
C LEU A 1 -18.89 7.13 -40.01
N PRO A 2 -17.66 6.55 -39.97
CA PRO A 2 -17.26 5.68 -38.87
C PRO A 2 -17.38 6.38 -37.51
N GLY A 3 -17.78 5.63 -36.48
CA GLY A 3 -17.92 6.13 -35.12
C GLY A 3 -16.58 6.56 -34.49
N ARG A 4 -16.63 7.43 -33.49
CA ARG A 4 -15.43 7.88 -32.76
C ARG A 4 -15.02 6.86 -31.70
N THR A 5 -13.72 6.64 -31.56
CA THR A 5 -13.13 5.85 -30.46
C THR A 5 -13.54 6.42 -29.10
N GLY A 6 -13.77 5.52 -28.15
CA GLY A 6 -14.08 5.87 -26.76
C GLY A 6 -12.90 6.51 -26.02
N TYR A 7 -13.19 7.08 -24.85
CA TYR A 7 -12.16 7.67 -24.00
C TYR A 7 -11.48 6.60 -23.14
N PRO A 8 -10.16 6.72 -22.87
CA PRO A 8 -9.48 5.87 -21.90
C PRO A 8 -10.16 5.89 -20.53
N GLY A 9 -9.99 4.81 -19.77
CA GLY A 9 -10.44 4.73 -18.39
C GLY A 9 -9.65 5.65 -17.46
N VAL A 10 -10.19 5.87 -16.26
CA VAL A 10 -9.51 6.65 -15.21
C VAL A 10 -8.52 5.73 -14.49
N PRO A 11 -7.27 6.17 -14.23
CA PRO A 11 -6.32 5.41 -13.43
C PRO A 11 -6.89 5.04 -12.05
N GLY A 12 -6.43 3.91 -11.50
CA GLY A 12 -6.76 3.50 -10.14
C GLY A 12 -6.20 4.45 -9.09
N SER A 13 -6.70 4.36 -7.85
CA SER A 13 -6.12 5.11 -6.74
C SER A 13 -4.81 4.48 -6.26
N SER A 14 -3.96 5.29 -5.63
CA SER A 14 -2.81 4.78 -4.88
C SER A 14 -3.27 3.85 -3.76
N GLY A 15 -2.38 2.92 -3.38
CA GLY A 15 -2.58 2.07 -2.22
C GLY A 15 -2.36 2.81 -0.90
N ASP A 16 -2.71 2.15 0.19
CA ASP A 16 -2.54 2.70 1.54
C ASP A 16 -1.07 2.70 1.97
N VAL A 17 -0.75 3.59 2.91
CA VAL A 17 0.55 3.56 3.60
C VAL A 17 0.64 2.31 4.48
N GLY A 18 1.83 1.73 4.58
CA GLY A 18 2.08 0.60 5.47
C GLY A 18 1.88 0.95 6.96
N GLU A 19 1.72 -0.08 7.78
CA GLU A 19 1.63 0.10 9.24
C GLU A 19 3.01 0.37 9.86
N ASP A 20 3.03 1.06 10.99
CA ASP A 20 4.24 1.26 11.78
C ASP A 20 4.81 -0.07 12.29
N GLY A 21 6.13 -0.09 12.50
CA GLY A 21 6.81 -1.23 13.11
C GLY A 21 6.46 -1.41 14.59
N LEU A 22 6.66 -2.61 15.10
CA LEU A 22 6.48 -2.89 16.53
C LEU A 22 7.67 -2.32 17.34
N PRO A 23 7.45 -1.91 18.62
CA PRO A 23 8.55 -1.54 19.51
C PRO A 23 9.56 -2.67 19.70
N GLY A 24 10.80 -2.29 20.05
CA GLY A 24 11.82 -3.25 20.47
C GLY A 24 11.44 -3.98 21.76
N LEU A 25 12.02 -5.16 21.97
CA LEU A 25 11.82 -5.90 23.22
C LEU A 25 12.57 -5.24 24.39
N PRO A 26 12.11 -5.41 25.63
CA PRO A 26 12.89 -5.00 26.81
C PRO A 26 14.25 -5.72 26.87
N GLY A 27 15.27 -5.05 27.45
CA GLY A 27 16.58 -5.66 27.68
C GLY A 27 16.52 -6.80 28.71
N THR A 28 17.42 -7.78 28.60
CA THR A 28 17.51 -8.88 29.57
C THR A 28 18.18 -8.40 30.85
N SER A 29 17.59 -8.70 32.00
CA SER A 29 18.21 -8.44 33.30
C SER A 29 19.00 -9.68 33.72
N ASP A 30 20.28 -9.72 33.37
CA ASP A 30 21.15 -10.80 33.80
C ASP A 30 21.88 -10.40 35.09
N PHE A 31 21.76 -11.26 36.11
CA PHE A 31 22.47 -11.33 37.39
C PHE A 31 21.87 -10.63 38.63
N GLN A 32 21.29 -11.46 39.51
CA GLN A 32 21.10 -11.16 40.94
C GLN A 32 22.46 -10.80 41.58
N GLY A 33 22.65 -9.54 41.93
CA GLY A 33 23.77 -9.11 42.79
C GLY A 33 24.39 -7.77 42.40
N PHE A 34 24.25 -7.35 41.14
CA PHE A 34 24.50 -5.97 40.74
C PHE A 34 23.19 -5.42 40.20
N GLN A 35 22.75 -4.27 40.68
CA GLN A 35 21.64 -3.52 40.11
C GLN A 35 22.08 -2.99 38.74
N GLY A 36 22.21 -3.91 37.78
CA GLY A 36 22.76 -3.68 36.46
C GLY A 36 21.62 -3.54 35.46
N TYR A 37 21.49 -2.35 34.88
CA TYR A 37 20.74 -2.21 33.65
C TYR A 37 21.46 -3.06 32.59
N GLY A 38 20.85 -4.15 32.16
CA GLY A 38 21.36 -4.97 31.07
C GLY A 38 21.48 -4.17 29.77
N PRO A 39 22.09 -4.74 28.72
CA PRO A 39 22.20 -4.06 27.43
C PRO A 39 20.80 -3.71 26.87
N PRO A 40 20.68 -2.64 26.06
CA PRO A 40 19.44 -2.36 25.34
C PRO A 40 18.95 -3.59 24.58
N GLY A 41 17.62 -3.79 24.56
CA GLY A 41 17.02 -4.85 23.78
C GLY A 41 17.21 -4.67 22.27
N PRO A 42 16.97 -5.72 21.47
CA PRO A 42 17.10 -5.65 20.03
C PRO A 42 16.11 -4.66 19.41
N GLN A 43 16.46 -4.13 18.23
CA GLN A 43 15.55 -3.32 17.42
C GLN A 43 14.26 -4.11 17.10
N GLY A 44 13.12 -3.41 17.08
CA GLY A 44 11.83 -3.98 16.70
C GLY A 44 11.76 -4.38 15.22
N TYR A 45 10.70 -5.11 14.86
CA TYR A 45 10.48 -5.57 13.50
C TYR A 45 10.00 -4.45 12.57
N GLN A 46 10.36 -4.54 11.28
CA GLN A 46 9.81 -3.69 10.24
C GLN A 46 8.28 -3.86 10.15
N GLY A 47 7.57 -2.76 9.91
CA GLY A 47 6.13 -2.76 9.68
C GLY A 47 5.72 -3.53 8.42
N ARG A 48 4.41 -3.78 8.30
CA ARG A 48 3.85 -4.49 7.15
C ARG A 48 3.71 -3.56 5.94
N SER A 49 3.92 -4.11 4.75
CA SER A 49 3.63 -3.40 3.49
C SER A 49 2.16 -2.98 3.41
N GLY A 50 1.90 -1.83 2.81
CA GLY A 50 0.55 -1.35 2.55
C GLY A 50 -0.23 -2.22 1.57
N SER A 51 -1.55 -2.05 1.54
CA SER A 51 -2.42 -2.76 0.62
C SER A 51 -2.27 -2.24 -0.81
N PRO A 52 -2.45 -3.08 -1.85
CA PRO A 52 -2.49 -2.63 -3.23
C PRO A 52 -3.59 -1.60 -3.47
N GLY A 53 -3.36 -0.68 -4.41
CA GLY A 53 -4.38 0.27 -4.86
C GLY A 53 -5.56 -0.41 -5.56
N VAL A 54 -6.69 0.29 -5.63
CA VAL A 54 -7.88 -0.24 -6.33
C VAL A 54 -7.71 -0.13 -7.85
N PRO A 55 -8.24 -1.09 -8.64
CA PRO A 55 -8.24 -0.98 -10.09
C PRO A 55 -8.95 0.29 -10.59
N GLY A 56 -8.49 0.80 -11.73
CA GLY A 56 -9.13 1.92 -12.41
C GLY A 56 -10.50 1.56 -12.99
N TYR A 57 -11.28 2.59 -13.31
CA TYR A 57 -12.58 2.42 -13.95
C TYR A 57 -12.44 2.15 -15.45
N PRO A 58 -13.36 1.38 -16.06
CA PRO A 58 -13.39 1.19 -17.51
C PRO A 58 -13.52 2.51 -18.27
N GLY A 59 -13.01 2.51 -19.50
CA GLY A 59 -13.19 3.63 -20.44
C GLY A 59 -14.64 3.81 -20.87
N ILE A 60 -14.96 5.01 -21.34
CA ILE A 60 -16.28 5.32 -21.88
C ILE A 60 -16.36 4.75 -23.31
N PRO A 61 -17.42 4.02 -23.67
CA PRO A 61 -17.61 3.51 -25.03
C PRO A 61 -17.56 4.60 -26.10
N GLY A 62 -17.12 4.21 -27.31
CA GLY A 62 -17.11 5.09 -28.46
C GLY A 62 -18.52 5.47 -28.93
N LEU A 63 -18.60 6.59 -29.65
CA LEU A 63 -19.85 7.01 -30.27
C LEU A 63 -20.13 6.12 -31.49
N LYS A 64 -21.39 5.70 -31.65
CA LYS A 64 -21.84 4.98 -32.84
C LYS A 64 -21.65 5.86 -34.09
N GLY A 65 -21.24 5.25 -35.20
CA GLY A 65 -21.18 5.94 -36.49
C GLY A 65 -22.57 6.17 -37.08
N ASP A 66 -22.69 7.20 -37.93
CA ASP A 66 -23.93 7.47 -38.65
C ASP A 66 -24.21 6.36 -39.67
N GLY A 67 -25.47 5.91 -39.76
CA GLY A 67 -25.92 4.91 -40.73
C GLY A 67 -25.68 5.36 -42.17
N GLY A 68 -25.30 4.43 -43.05
CA GLY A 68 -25.19 4.69 -44.48
C GLY A 68 -26.56 4.78 -45.13
N GLU A 69 -26.67 5.64 -46.16
CA GLU A 69 -27.85 5.73 -47.04
C GLU A 69 -28.09 4.44 -47.82
#